data_AF-A0A6N6KCS7-F1
#
_entry.id   AF-A0A6N6KCS7-F1
#
_cell.length_a   1.000
_cell.length_b   1.000
_cell.length_c   1.000
_cell.angle_alpha   90.00
_cell.angle_beta   90.00
_cell.angle_gamma   90.00
#
_symmetry.space_group_name_H-M   'P 1'
#
loop_
_entity.id
_entity.type
_entity.pdbx_description
1 polymer ?
#
loop_
_entity_poly.entity_id
_entity_poly.type
_entity_poly.pdbx_seq_one_letter_code
_entity_poly.pdbx_strand_id
1 'polypeptide(L)'
;DTVGIVGQAVSDPDFNIEDDLEGSGKDKVFYNIPVEGYNGPLTITAELYYQTAPPRWMEEMFAVSTPEIETFRTMFDQADRTPILIEDESVEFEVFVSTESPETLRDWITIRGIERTSGKVWISSSQRHNLSVFDTSGKLIHFSKDKNSDYSISLNTPGGVCIFHFETSDGKTKIEKVYFY
;
A
#
# COMPACT_ATOMS: atom_id res chain seq x y z
N ASP A 1 16.69 -24.82 0.77
CA ASP A 1 15.84 -23.64 0.55
C ASP A 1 16.73 -22.42 0.68
N THR A 2 16.85 -21.59 -0.35
CA THR A 2 17.96 -20.62 -0.51
C THR A 2 17.48 -19.20 -0.86
N VAL A 3 16.19 -18.90 -0.66
CA VAL A 3 15.66 -17.55 -0.89
C VAL A 3 15.81 -16.75 0.41
N GLY A 4 16.69 -15.74 0.40
CA GLY A 4 16.90 -14.84 1.54
C GLY A 4 16.15 -13.53 1.36
N ILE A 5 15.48 -13.07 2.41
CA ILE A 5 14.96 -11.70 2.51
C ILE A 5 16.16 -10.78 2.77
N VAL A 6 16.30 -9.71 1.99
CA VAL A 6 17.46 -8.80 2.06
C VAL A 6 17.03 -7.34 2.02
N GLY A 7 17.87 -6.45 2.56
CA GLY A 7 17.62 -5.01 2.56
C GLY A 7 16.56 -4.59 3.58
N GLN A 8 15.79 -3.56 3.25
CA GLN A 8 14.80 -2.97 4.15
C GLN A 8 13.62 -3.91 4.46
N ALA A 9 13.31 -4.84 3.55
CA ALA A 9 12.29 -5.87 3.74
C ALA A 9 12.56 -6.77 4.97
N VAL A 10 13.82 -6.90 5.42
CA VAL A 10 14.17 -7.68 6.62
C VAL A 10 13.60 -7.05 7.90
N SER A 11 13.49 -5.73 7.90
CA SER A 11 13.01 -4.93 9.03
C SER A 11 11.62 -4.36 8.79
N ASP A 12 10.98 -4.73 7.68
CA ASP A 12 9.67 -4.24 7.31
C ASP A 12 8.59 -5.01 8.11
N PRO A 13 7.85 -4.34 9.00
CA PRO A 13 6.83 -5.00 9.82
C PRO A 13 5.64 -5.55 9.02
N ASP A 14 5.43 -5.10 7.78
CA ASP A 14 4.31 -5.53 6.94
C ASP A 14 4.71 -6.43 5.75
N PHE A 15 6.01 -6.68 5.56
CA PHE A 15 6.52 -7.63 4.58
C PHE A 15 6.32 -9.09 5.00
N ASN A 16 5.76 -9.89 4.10
CA ASN A 16 5.55 -11.33 4.25
C ASN A 16 4.68 -11.73 5.45
N ILE A 17 3.95 -10.78 6.07
CA ILE A 17 3.04 -11.03 7.19
C ILE A 17 1.58 -10.96 6.72
N GLU A 18 0.78 -11.96 7.10
CA GLU A 18 -0.68 -11.93 7.01
C GLU A 18 -1.25 -12.54 8.30
N ASP A 19 -2.13 -11.81 9.01
CA ASP A 19 -2.69 -12.24 10.30
C ASP A 19 -1.65 -12.57 11.38
N ASP A 20 -0.61 -11.74 11.49
CA ASP A 20 0.54 -11.94 12.39
C ASP A 20 1.34 -13.22 12.13
N LEU A 21 1.15 -13.85 10.97
CA LEU A 21 1.86 -15.05 10.53
C LEU A 21 2.71 -14.76 9.29
N GLU A 22 3.93 -15.29 9.30
CA GLU A 22 4.83 -15.23 8.15
C GLU A 22 4.38 -16.18 7.02
N GLY A 23 4.60 -15.76 5.77
CA GLY A 23 4.40 -16.59 4.58
C GLY A 23 3.37 -16.07 3.58
N SER A 24 2.99 -14.79 3.69
CA SER A 24 2.05 -14.19 2.74
C SER A 24 2.67 -13.93 1.36
N GLY A 25 3.98 -13.70 1.30
CA GLY A 25 4.69 -13.26 0.10
C GLY A 25 4.27 -11.87 -0.40
N LYS A 26 3.58 -11.08 0.42
CA LYS A 26 3.03 -9.75 0.11
C LYS A 26 3.70 -8.66 0.94
N ASP A 27 3.55 -7.41 0.50
CA ASP A 27 4.09 -6.23 1.16
C ASP A 27 3.09 -5.07 1.10
N LYS A 28 3.11 -4.12 2.05
CA LYS A 28 2.22 -2.95 2.03
C LYS A 28 2.99 -1.64 2.14
N VAL A 29 3.32 -1.08 0.98
CA VAL A 29 4.04 0.20 0.89
C VAL A 29 3.13 1.42 0.95
N PHE A 30 3.53 2.43 1.72
CA PHE A 30 2.82 3.71 1.84
C PHE A 30 3.63 4.85 1.20
N TYR A 31 3.01 5.57 0.26
CA TYR A 31 3.61 6.73 -0.39
C TYR A 31 2.85 8.01 -0.04
N ASN A 32 3.60 9.04 0.36
CA ASN A 32 3.09 10.39 0.50
C ASN A 32 3.70 11.27 -0.59
N ILE A 33 2.88 11.67 -1.56
CA ILE A 33 3.31 12.44 -2.73
C ILE A 33 2.74 13.85 -2.60
N PRO A 34 3.57 14.89 -2.37
CA PRO A 34 3.10 16.25 -2.37
C PRO A 34 2.65 16.63 -3.79
N VAL A 35 1.37 17.00 -3.93
CA VAL A 35 0.81 17.37 -5.24
C VAL A 35 1.08 18.82 -5.64
N GLU A 36 1.71 19.63 -4.78
CA GLU A 36 2.10 21.03 -5.05
C GLU A 36 1.02 21.91 -5.71
N GLY A 37 -0.25 21.69 -5.36
CA GLY A 37 -1.39 22.41 -5.93
C GLY A 37 -1.90 21.87 -7.27
N TYR A 38 -1.40 20.71 -7.72
CA TYR A 38 -2.01 19.92 -8.78
C TYR A 38 -3.36 19.38 -8.32
N ASN A 39 -4.37 19.64 -9.15
CA ASN A 39 -5.79 19.43 -8.85
C ASN A 39 -6.47 18.52 -9.89
N GLY A 40 -5.72 18.02 -10.88
CA GLY A 40 -6.24 17.12 -11.92
C GLY A 40 -6.35 15.68 -11.44
N PRO A 41 -6.83 14.75 -12.28
CA PRO A 41 -6.80 13.33 -11.98
C PRO A 41 -5.35 12.87 -11.76
N LEU A 42 -5.17 11.95 -10.82
CA LEU A 42 -3.91 11.27 -10.54
C LEU A 42 -4.02 9.83 -11.01
N THR A 43 -2.99 9.37 -11.70
CA THR A 43 -2.80 7.95 -12.05
C THR A 43 -1.62 7.43 -11.27
N ILE A 44 -1.82 6.38 -10.49
CA ILE A 44 -0.75 5.62 -9.86
C ILE A 44 -0.59 4.33 -10.64
N THR A 45 0.63 4.05 -11.09
CA THR A 45 0.99 2.81 -11.76
C THR A 45 2.06 2.09 -10.94
N ALA A 46 1.82 0.83 -10.62
CA ALA A 46 2.79 -0.08 -10.05
C ALA A 46 3.25 -1.06 -11.13
N GLU A 47 4.57 -1.21 -11.31
CA GLU A 47 5.15 -2.05 -12.35
C GLU A 47 6.13 -3.06 -11.71
N LEU A 48 5.94 -4.34 -12.02
CA LEU A 48 6.82 -5.42 -11.58
C LEU A 48 7.80 -5.78 -12.70
N TYR A 49 9.09 -5.58 -12.46
CA TYR A 49 10.14 -5.92 -13.42
C TYR A 49 10.97 -7.13 -12.98
N TYR A 50 11.36 -7.96 -13.94
CA TYR A 50 12.29 -9.06 -13.78
C TYR A 50 13.62 -8.77 -14.48
N GLN A 51 14.72 -9.14 -13.81
CA GLN A 51 16.06 -9.09 -14.40
C GLN A 51 16.76 -10.43 -14.25
N THR A 52 17.11 -11.07 -15.37
CA THR A 52 17.67 -12.43 -15.43
C THR A 52 18.99 -12.58 -14.67
N ALA A 53 19.86 -11.58 -14.77
CA ALA A 53 21.18 -11.58 -14.12
C ALA A 53 21.38 -10.25 -13.39
N PRO A 54 20.80 -10.08 -12.17
CA PRO A 54 20.89 -8.83 -11.46
C PRO A 54 22.34 -8.55 -11.06
N PRO A 55 22.87 -7.34 -11.27
CA PRO A 55 24.29 -7.02 -11.04
C PRO A 55 24.81 -7.44 -9.66
N ARG A 56 23.99 -7.30 -8.61
CA ARG A 56 24.35 -7.69 -7.23
C ARG A 56 24.79 -9.14 -7.11
N TRP A 57 24.16 -10.07 -7.84
CA TRP A 57 24.50 -11.50 -7.79
C TRP A 57 25.73 -11.81 -8.64
N MET A 58 26.02 -10.96 -9.63
CA MET A 58 27.16 -11.12 -10.53
C MET A 58 28.46 -10.64 -9.88
N GLU A 59 28.38 -9.70 -8.92
CA GLU A 59 29.54 -9.15 -8.19
C GLU A 59 30.39 -10.24 -7.53
N GLU A 60 29.77 -11.22 -6.87
CA GLU A 60 30.50 -12.30 -6.18
C GLU A 60 31.29 -13.17 -7.16
N MET A 61 30.67 -13.55 -8.28
CA MET A 61 31.33 -14.33 -9.32
C MET A 61 32.43 -13.50 -10.00
N PHE A 62 32.19 -12.22 -10.23
CA PHE A 62 33.16 -11.29 -10.81
C PHE A 62 34.29 -10.87 -9.87
N ALA A 63 34.24 -11.25 -8.59
CA ALA A 63 35.36 -11.08 -7.66
C ALA A 63 36.50 -12.10 -7.91
N VAL A 64 36.23 -13.16 -8.67
CA VAL A 64 37.21 -14.17 -9.07
C VAL A 64 37.59 -13.98 -10.54
N SER A 65 38.88 -14.14 -10.86
CA SER A 65 39.40 -13.98 -12.23
C SER A 65 39.84 -15.33 -12.79
N THR A 66 39.00 -15.94 -13.62
CA THR A 66 39.37 -17.08 -14.49
C THR A 66 39.03 -16.76 -15.94
N PRO A 67 39.64 -17.44 -16.94
CA PRO A 67 39.33 -17.20 -18.35
C PRO A 67 37.84 -17.29 -18.68
N GLU A 68 37.13 -18.22 -18.04
CA GLU A 68 35.68 -18.43 -18.22
C GLU A 68 34.87 -17.27 -17.63
N ILE A 69 35.24 -16.80 -16.43
CA ILE A 69 34.55 -15.67 -15.77
C ILE A 69 34.77 -14.39 -16.57
N GLU A 70 35.97 -14.15 -17.09
CA GLU A 70 36.26 -12.96 -17.90
C GLU A 70 35.54 -13.00 -19.26
N THR A 71 35.41 -14.20 -19.84
CA THR A 71 34.60 -14.40 -21.05
C THR A 71 33.12 -14.07 -20.77
N PHE A 72 32.58 -14.58 -19.67
CA PHE A 72 31.19 -14.32 -19.29
C PHE A 72 30.96 -12.87 -18.87
N ARG A 73 31.91 -12.22 -18.18
CA ARG A 73 31.86 -10.79 -17.85
C ARG A 73 31.72 -9.95 -19.11
N THR A 74 32.53 -10.24 -20.12
CA THR A 74 32.45 -9.55 -21.42
C THR A 74 31.07 -9.75 -22.07
N MET A 75 30.53 -10.97 -22.06
CA MET A 75 29.19 -11.24 -22.58
C MET A 75 28.10 -10.51 -21.78
N PHE A 76 28.20 -10.50 -20.46
CA PHE A 76 27.27 -9.84 -19.56
C PHE A 76 27.25 -8.32 -19.75
N ASP A 77 28.43 -7.69 -19.90
CA ASP A 77 28.56 -6.26 -20.11
C ASP A 77 28.04 -5.81 -21.49
N GLN A 78 28.12 -6.70 -22.48
CA GLN A 78 27.63 -6.47 -23.85
C GLN A 78 26.14 -6.80 -24.04
N ALA A 79 25.55 -7.56 -23.12
CA ALA A 79 24.15 -7.96 -23.21
C ALA A 79 23.21 -6.77 -22.99
N ASP A 80 22.04 -6.83 -23.63
CA ASP A 80 20.92 -5.99 -23.23
C ASP A 80 20.41 -6.48 -21.87
N ARG A 81 20.45 -5.58 -20.88
CA ARG A 81 20.09 -5.85 -19.49
C ARG A 81 18.86 -5.06 -19.07
N THR A 82 18.09 -4.56 -20.04
CA THR A 82 16.81 -3.89 -19.79
C THR A 82 15.90 -4.83 -18.99
N PRO A 83 15.44 -4.42 -17.80
CA PRO A 83 14.49 -5.22 -17.03
C PRO A 83 13.23 -5.49 -17.85
N ILE A 84 12.69 -6.69 -17.72
CA ILE A 84 11.50 -7.13 -18.43
C ILE A 84 10.29 -6.83 -17.56
N LEU A 85 9.35 -6.02 -18.05
CA LEU A 85 8.06 -5.82 -17.37
C LEU A 85 7.31 -7.16 -17.34
N ILE A 86 6.95 -7.60 -16.14
CA ILE A 86 6.20 -8.83 -15.89
C ILE A 86 4.71 -8.53 -15.76
N GLU A 87 4.38 -7.49 -14.99
CA GLU A 87 3.01 -7.10 -14.68
C GLU A 87 2.98 -5.60 -14.37
N ASP A 88 1.86 -4.95 -14.67
CA ASP A 88 1.56 -3.61 -14.22
C ASP A 88 0.12 -3.50 -13.72
N GLU A 89 -0.11 -2.61 -12.76
CA GLU A 89 -1.45 -2.26 -12.31
C GLU A 89 -1.55 -0.74 -12.18
N SER A 90 -2.63 -0.17 -12.71
CA SER A 90 -2.89 1.27 -12.68
C SER A 90 -4.23 1.60 -12.05
N VAL A 91 -4.24 2.63 -11.21
CA VAL A 91 -5.46 3.18 -10.60
C VAL A 91 -5.51 4.68 -10.85
N GLU A 92 -6.65 5.16 -11.36
CA GLU A 92 -6.94 6.57 -11.54
C GLU A 92 -7.88 7.07 -10.44
N PHE A 93 -7.61 8.25 -9.88
CA PHE A 93 -8.51 8.90 -8.94
C PHE A 93 -8.45 10.43 -9.07
N GLU A 94 -9.60 11.07 -8.83
CA GLU A 94 -9.68 12.53 -8.77
C GLU A 94 -9.13 13.05 -7.43
N VAL A 95 -8.35 14.14 -7.47
CA VAL A 95 -7.80 14.78 -6.25
C VAL A 95 -8.91 15.26 -5.32
N PHE A 96 -10.05 15.64 -5.88
CA PHE A 96 -11.29 15.95 -5.17
C PHE A 96 -12.30 14.83 -5.34
N VAL A 97 -12.69 14.20 -4.23
CA VAL A 97 -14.00 13.54 -4.17
C VAL A 97 -15.00 14.68 -3.98
N SER A 98 -15.90 14.88 -4.94
CA SER A 98 -16.94 15.92 -4.88
C SER A 98 -17.54 16.05 -3.47
N THR A 99 -17.73 17.28 -3.00
CA THR A 99 -18.53 17.59 -1.80
C THR A 99 -20.04 17.38 -2.00
N GLU A 100 -20.47 16.93 -3.17
CA GLU A 100 -21.85 16.52 -3.39
C GLU A 100 -22.02 15.05 -2.98
N SER A 101 -22.88 14.84 -1.97
CA SER A 101 -23.28 13.52 -1.51
C SER A 101 -23.61 12.63 -2.71
N PRO A 102 -23.00 11.42 -2.82
CA PRO A 102 -23.44 10.46 -3.81
C PRO A 102 -24.93 10.22 -3.62
N GLU A 103 -25.70 10.32 -4.70
CA GLU A 103 -27.08 9.88 -4.73
C GLU A 103 -27.18 8.49 -4.07
N THR A 104 -28.20 8.33 -3.24
CA THR A 104 -28.50 7.19 -2.36
C THR A 104 -28.40 5.80 -3.03
N LEU A 105 -27.20 5.32 -3.28
CA LEU A 105 -26.88 3.91 -3.10
C LEU A 105 -26.82 3.70 -1.59
N ARG A 106 -27.52 2.68 -1.08
CA ARG A 106 -27.33 2.26 0.31
C ARG A 106 -25.90 1.79 0.44
N ASP A 107 -25.01 2.70 0.79
CA ASP A 107 -23.60 2.40 0.83
C ASP A 107 -23.37 1.34 1.90
N TRP A 108 -22.51 0.39 1.59
CA TRP A 108 -22.29 -0.77 2.45
C TRP A 108 -21.57 -0.36 3.74
N ILE A 109 -20.90 0.80 3.71
CA ILE A 109 -20.25 1.46 4.84
C ILE A 109 -20.52 2.97 4.82
N THR A 110 -20.83 3.55 5.97
CA THR A 110 -21.06 4.99 6.13
C THR A 110 -20.52 5.49 7.46
N ILE A 111 -19.74 6.57 7.45
CA ILE A 111 -19.35 7.27 8.68
C ILE A 111 -20.53 8.15 9.11
N ARG A 112 -21.19 7.80 10.22
CA ARG A 112 -22.43 8.45 10.69
C ARG A 112 -22.19 9.73 11.49
N GLY A 113 -21.03 9.84 12.11
CA GLY A 113 -20.72 10.98 12.97
C GLY A 113 -19.35 10.87 13.60
N ILE A 114 -18.84 12.02 14.05
CA ILE A 114 -17.53 12.17 14.67
C ILE A 114 -17.70 13.05 15.90
N GLU A 115 -17.27 12.55 17.05
CA GLU A 115 -17.13 13.27 18.30
C GLU A 115 -15.71 13.78 18.43
N ARG A 116 -15.57 15.10 18.50
CA ARG A 116 -14.29 15.79 18.36
C ARG A 116 -13.38 15.61 19.57
N THR A 117 -13.95 15.76 20.77
CA THR A 117 -13.18 15.78 22.03
C THR A 117 -12.57 14.42 22.37
N SER A 118 -13.26 13.33 22.02
CA SER A 118 -12.85 11.96 22.29
C SER A 118 -12.22 11.27 21.09
N GLY A 119 -12.25 11.91 19.91
CA GLY A 119 -11.90 11.31 18.63
C GLY A 119 -12.80 10.12 18.25
N LYS A 120 -14.01 10.03 18.83
CA LYS A 120 -14.90 8.89 18.63
C LYS A 120 -15.61 9.01 17.28
N VAL A 121 -15.58 7.95 16.50
CA VAL A 121 -16.21 7.90 15.17
C VAL A 121 -17.23 6.79 15.16
N TRP A 122 -18.46 7.08 14.70
CA TRP A 122 -19.52 6.09 14.52
C TRP A 122 -19.60 5.69 13.06
N ILE A 123 -19.61 4.38 12.83
CA ILE A 123 -19.57 3.78 11.51
C ILE A 123 -20.75 2.82 11.40
N SER A 124 -21.53 2.96 10.34
CA SER A 124 -22.54 1.98 9.94
C SER A 124 -21.95 1.02 8.94
N SER A 125 -22.22 -0.28 9.12
CA SER A 125 -21.78 -1.31 8.18
C SER A 125 -22.85 -2.36 7.95
N SER A 126 -23.01 -2.75 6.69
CA SER A 126 -23.86 -3.88 6.27
C SER A 126 -23.06 -5.08 5.73
N GLN A 127 -21.74 -4.95 5.58
CA GLN A 127 -20.87 -6.02 5.09
C GLN A 127 -19.69 -6.26 6.04
N ARG A 128 -19.13 -7.47 6.00
CA ARG A 128 -17.94 -7.83 6.77
C ARG A 128 -16.71 -7.20 6.12
N HIS A 129 -15.91 -6.46 6.90
CA HIS A 129 -14.74 -5.74 6.41
C HIS A 129 -13.69 -5.51 7.49
N ASN A 130 -12.50 -5.15 7.03
CA ASN A 130 -11.44 -4.57 7.82
C ASN A 130 -11.44 -3.04 7.65
N LEU A 131 -11.05 -2.32 8.68
CA LEU A 131 -10.82 -0.88 8.67
C LEU A 131 -9.36 -0.60 9.00
N SER A 132 -8.72 0.18 8.14
CA SER A 132 -7.42 0.82 8.40
C SER A 132 -7.61 2.33 8.38
N VAL A 133 -7.10 3.04 9.38
CA VAL A 133 -7.11 4.51 9.44
C VAL A 133 -5.69 5.02 9.41
N PHE A 134 -5.42 5.94 8.48
CA PHE A 134 -4.11 6.56 8.30
C PHE A 134 -4.17 8.05 8.59
N ASP A 135 -3.08 8.61 9.12
CA ASP A 135 -2.88 10.06 9.13
C ASP A 135 -2.40 10.57 7.76
N THR A 136 -2.25 11.89 7.61
CA THR A 136 -1.77 12.52 6.36
C THR A 136 -0.33 12.17 5.99
N SER A 137 0.46 11.59 6.89
CA SER A 137 1.79 11.08 6.57
C SER A 137 1.77 9.67 5.97
N GLY A 138 0.60 9.02 5.96
CA GLY A 138 0.44 7.61 5.55
C GLY A 138 0.64 6.62 6.70
N LYS A 139 0.87 7.10 7.93
CA LYS A 139 1.06 6.22 9.09
C LYS A 139 -0.27 5.62 9.52
N LEU A 140 -0.30 4.30 9.72
CA LEU A 140 -1.44 3.60 10.31
C LEU A 140 -1.62 4.05 11.77
N ILE A 141 -2.76 4.67 12.07
CA ILE A 141 -3.12 5.16 13.41
C ILE A 141 -4.21 4.33 14.09
N HIS A 142 -4.97 3.53 13.32
CA HIS A 142 -5.96 2.61 13.87
C HIS A 142 -6.23 1.45 12.91
N PHE A 143 -6.44 0.27 13.46
CA PHE A 143 -6.85 -0.92 12.71
C PHE A 143 -8.01 -1.63 13.41
N SER A 144 -8.93 -2.20 12.64
CA SER A 144 -10.05 -2.97 13.13
C SER A 144 -10.41 -4.07 12.14
N LYS A 145 -10.19 -5.32 12.55
CA LYS A 145 -10.49 -6.49 11.73
C LYS A 145 -11.95 -6.93 11.87
N ASP A 146 -12.49 -7.53 10.82
CA ASP A 146 -13.71 -8.35 10.84
C ASP A 146 -14.98 -7.65 11.39
N LYS A 147 -15.13 -6.37 11.11
CA LYS A 147 -16.33 -5.60 11.47
C LYS A 147 -17.49 -5.97 10.54
N ASN A 148 -18.66 -6.23 11.09
CA ASN A 148 -19.81 -6.76 10.34
C ASN A 148 -21.17 -6.12 10.71
N SER A 149 -21.14 -5.08 11.54
CA SER A 149 -22.31 -4.36 12.06
C SER A 149 -21.89 -2.94 12.42
N ASP A 150 -22.83 -2.09 12.80
CA ASP A 150 -22.54 -0.73 13.30
C ASP A 150 -21.60 -0.76 14.51
N TYR A 151 -20.60 0.13 14.50
CA TYR A 151 -19.57 0.19 15.54
C TYR A 151 -19.06 1.60 15.75
N SER A 152 -18.29 1.79 16.81
CA SER A 152 -17.53 3.01 17.02
C SER A 152 -16.06 2.70 17.31
N ILE A 153 -15.19 3.59 16.87
CA ILE A 153 -13.76 3.59 17.20
C ILE A 153 -13.42 4.89 17.92
N SER A 154 -12.28 4.93 18.61
CA SER A 154 -11.72 6.16 19.17
C SER A 154 -10.33 6.35 18.59
N LEU A 155 -10.12 7.47 17.93
CA LEU A 155 -8.81 7.83 17.37
C LEU A 155 -8.12 8.82 18.31
N ASN A 156 -6.88 8.52 18.68
CA ASN A 156 -6.06 9.45 19.46
C ASN A 156 -5.32 10.42 18.53
N THR A 157 -6.07 11.32 17.87
CA THR A 157 -5.49 12.33 16.96
C THR A 157 -5.76 13.74 17.49
N PRO A 158 -4.76 14.64 17.50
CA PRO A 158 -4.92 16.01 17.97
C PRO A 158 -5.64 16.94 16.95
N GLY A 159 -6.26 16.38 15.90
CA GLY A 159 -6.87 17.13 14.80
C GLY A 159 -6.15 16.91 13.47
N GLY A 160 -6.79 17.30 12.37
CA GLY A 160 -6.28 17.15 11.00
C GLY A 160 -7.10 16.16 10.16
N VAL A 161 -6.57 15.78 8.99
CA VAL A 161 -7.22 14.84 8.09
C VAL A 161 -6.75 13.41 8.38
N CYS A 162 -7.68 12.47 8.38
CA CYS A 162 -7.40 11.04 8.39
C CYS A 162 -8.06 10.37 7.18
N ILE A 163 -7.43 9.30 6.70
CA ILE A 163 -7.92 8.49 5.59
C ILE A 163 -8.44 7.19 6.18
N PHE A 164 -9.72 6.89 5.98
CA PHE A 164 -10.36 5.64 6.38
C PHE A 164 -10.43 4.73 5.16
N HIS A 165 -9.77 3.59 5.22
CA HIS A 165 -9.81 2.55 4.20
C HIS A 165 -10.57 1.33 4.73
N PHE A 166 -11.68 1.01 4.09
CA PHE A 166 -12.51 -0.16 4.36
C PHE A 166 -12.31 -1.18 3.27
N GLU A 167 -12.09 -2.44 3.63
CA GLU A 167 -11.83 -3.53 2.67
C GLU A 167 -12.58 -4.80 3.10
N THR A 168 -13.38 -5.37 2.22
CA THR A 168 -14.05 -6.65 2.43
C THR A 168 -13.16 -7.82 1.99
N SER A 169 -13.48 -9.04 2.44
CA SER A 169 -12.72 -10.24 2.08
C SER A 169 -12.80 -10.62 0.59
N ASP A 170 -13.81 -10.12 -0.13
CA ASP A 170 -13.97 -10.27 -1.58
C ASP A 170 -13.32 -9.13 -2.39
N GLY A 171 -12.51 -8.27 -1.74
CA GLY A 171 -11.70 -7.24 -2.39
C GLY A 171 -12.43 -5.93 -2.68
N LYS A 172 -13.67 -5.77 -2.21
CA LYS A 172 -14.40 -4.50 -2.34
C LYS A 172 -13.82 -3.50 -1.35
N THR A 173 -13.38 -2.34 -1.86
CA THR A 173 -12.82 -1.28 -1.04
C THR A 173 -13.71 -0.04 -1.02
N LYS A 174 -13.57 0.76 0.04
CA LYS A 174 -14.09 2.13 0.10
C LYS A 174 -13.11 2.99 0.90
N ILE A 175 -12.86 4.20 0.41
CA ILE A 175 -11.96 5.17 1.03
C ILE A 175 -12.75 6.44 1.37
N GLU A 176 -12.58 6.94 2.59
CA GLU A 176 -13.19 8.18 3.07
C GLU A 176 -12.12 9.11 3.66
N LYS A 177 -12.11 10.38 3.25
CA LYS A 177 -11.24 11.41 3.84
C LYS A 177 -12.03 12.15 4.91
N VAL A 178 -11.57 12.10 6.15
CA VAL A 178 -12.28 12.64 7.31
C VAL A 178 -11.46 13.73 7.98
N TYR A 179 -12.06 14.89 8.18
CA TYR A 179 -11.41 16.02 8.85
C TYR A 179 -11.85 16.12 10.33
N PHE A 180 -10.89 16.16 11.25
CA PHE A 180 -11.07 16.42 12.68
C PHE A 180 -10.66 17.88 13.00
N TYR A 181 -11.64 18.78 13.18
CA TYR A 181 -11.45 20.15 13.69
C TYR A 181 -11.78 20.22 15.18
#